data_AF-A0A0C6E0P9-F1
#
_entry.id   AF-A0A0C6E0P9-F1
#
_cell.length_a   1.000
_cell.length_b   1.000
_cell.length_c   1.000
_cell.angle_alpha   90.00
_cell.angle_beta   90.00
_cell.angle_gamma   90.00
#
_symmetry.space_group_name_H-M   'P 1'
#
loop_
_entity.id
_entity.type
_entity.pdbx_description
1 polymer ?
#
loop_
_entity_poly.entity_id
_entity_poly.type
_entity_poly.pdbx_seq_one_letter_code
_entity_poly.pdbx_strand_id
1 'polypeptide(L)'
;MALEIVFAPMALEPGTFNVGDKVRVTVSFKYVIGVNTTVKLLAGPYYTNLFGKHMVSACVGQADVQLPASSTPADGTATVDFILIAKSLGGIENGTYGLRVWIEDTSAIAEQDNVIIVSGNTSGGDMFSSVMPMIMMLMMMGMIMPMTQQMSEGVEE
;
A
#
# COMPACT_ATOMS: atom_id res chain seq x y z
N MET A 1 9.93 24.88 25.40
CA MET A 1 8.60 25.03 24.78
C MET A 1 8.08 23.64 24.52
N ALA A 2 6.98 23.24 25.15
CA ALA A 2 6.38 21.92 24.92
C ALA A 2 5.29 22.07 23.86
N LEU A 3 5.43 21.34 22.75
CA LEU A 3 4.38 21.15 21.77
C LEU A 3 3.70 19.83 22.13
N GLU A 4 2.44 19.90 22.55
CA GLU A 4 1.64 18.73 22.83
C GLU A 4 0.52 18.66 21.80
N ILE A 5 0.45 17.56 21.06
CA ILE A 5 -0.61 17.29 20.08
C ILE A 5 -1.09 15.86 20.27
N VAL A 6 -2.40 15.69 20.34
CA VAL A 6 -3.05 14.37 20.49
C VAL A 6 -4.16 14.23 19.46
N PHE A 7 -4.05 13.23 18.58
CA PHE A 7 -5.07 12.92 17.60
C PHE A 7 -6.32 12.31 18.25
N ALA A 8 -7.48 12.58 17.64
CA ALA A 8 -8.66 11.79 17.89
C ALA A 8 -8.46 10.35 17.37
N PRO A 9 -9.10 9.34 18.00
CA PRO A 9 -9.07 7.97 17.49
C PRO A 9 -9.53 7.90 16.03
N MET A 10 -8.79 7.16 15.20
CA MET A 10 -9.22 6.87 13.84
C MET A 10 -10.18 5.68 13.84
N ALA A 11 -11.32 5.86 13.17
CA ALA A 11 -12.32 4.83 12.96
C ALA A 11 -12.83 4.95 11.51
N LEU A 12 -11.94 4.68 10.57
CA LEU A 12 -12.20 4.70 9.14
C LEU A 12 -12.80 3.37 8.70
N GLU A 13 -13.79 3.43 7.81
CA GLU A 13 -14.25 2.25 7.08
C GLU A 13 -13.25 1.91 5.96
N PRO A 14 -13.01 0.63 5.67
CA PRO A 14 -12.15 0.22 4.56
C PRO A 14 -12.68 0.75 3.22
N GLY A 15 -11.79 1.35 2.44
CA GLY A 15 -12.09 1.88 1.10
C GLY A 15 -11.28 1.18 0.01
N THR A 16 -11.92 0.95 -1.14
CA THR A 16 -11.24 0.45 -2.34
C THR A 16 -10.80 1.61 -3.22
N PHE A 17 -9.53 1.59 -3.61
CA PHE A 17 -8.87 2.61 -4.42
C PHE A 17 -8.08 1.97 -5.56
N ASN A 18 -7.89 2.75 -6.62
CA ASN A 18 -7.01 2.41 -7.73
C ASN A 18 -5.72 3.22 -7.65
N VAL A 19 -4.68 2.72 -8.30
CA VAL A 19 -3.46 3.50 -8.51
C VAL A 19 -3.79 4.76 -9.32
N GLY A 20 -3.21 5.89 -8.92
CA GLY A 20 -3.52 7.22 -9.45
C GLY A 20 -4.58 7.96 -8.66
N ASP A 21 -5.35 7.27 -7.81
CA ASP A 21 -6.35 7.92 -6.97
C ASP A 21 -5.69 8.82 -5.93
N LYS A 22 -6.36 9.95 -5.71
CA LYS A 22 -6.02 10.90 -4.66
C LYS A 22 -6.83 10.57 -3.40
N VAL A 23 -6.15 10.19 -2.35
CA VAL A 23 -6.75 9.90 -1.04
C VAL A 23 -6.63 11.14 -0.17
N ARG A 24 -7.77 11.64 0.30
CA ARG A 24 -7.86 12.77 1.22
C ARG A 24 -8.08 12.26 2.63
N VAL A 25 -7.23 12.67 3.55
CA VAL A 25 -7.33 12.33 4.97
C VAL A 25 -7.55 13.61 5.75
N THR A 26 -8.65 13.68 6.48
CA THR A 26 -8.94 14.76 7.42
C THR A 26 -8.80 14.23 8.85
N VAL A 27 -8.00 14.91 9.66
CA VAL A 27 -7.77 14.56 11.06
C VAL A 27 -8.17 15.70 11.97
N SER A 28 -8.73 15.32 13.12
CA SER A 28 -9.01 16.21 14.23
C SER A 28 -8.07 15.88 15.38
N PHE A 29 -7.55 16.91 16.06
CA PHE A 29 -6.64 16.77 17.17
C PHE A 29 -6.81 17.90 18.17
N LYS A 30 -6.33 17.66 19.39
CA LYS A 30 -6.16 18.70 20.41
C LYS A 30 -4.69 19.13 20.45
N TYR A 31 -4.43 20.41 20.66
CA TYR A 31 -3.06 20.91 20.81
C TYR A 31 -2.91 21.99 21.89
N VAL A 32 -1.69 22.11 22.42
CA VAL A 32 -1.25 23.19 23.30
C VAL A 32 0.12 23.66 22.81
N ILE A 33 0.26 24.96 22.50
CA ILE A 33 1.52 25.52 22.04
C ILE A 33 1.72 26.96 22.51
N GLY A 34 2.92 27.28 22.99
CA GLY A 34 3.23 28.59 23.58
C GLY A 34 3.44 29.73 22.57
N VAL A 35 3.64 29.43 21.28
CA VAL A 35 3.79 30.41 20.20
C VAL A 35 3.09 29.91 18.94
N ASN A 36 2.76 30.83 18.04
CA ASN A 36 2.27 30.45 16.71
C ASN A 36 3.36 29.64 15.99
N THR A 37 2.99 28.48 15.47
CA THR A 37 3.92 27.63 14.71
C THR A 37 3.24 27.00 13.51
N THR A 38 4.05 26.61 12.52
CA THR A 38 3.61 25.74 11.44
C THR A 38 4.16 24.35 11.68
N VAL A 39 3.30 23.33 11.65
CA VAL A 39 3.72 21.92 11.75
C VAL A 39 3.46 21.21 10.41
N LYS A 40 4.25 20.19 10.09
CA LYS A 40 3.99 19.36 8.91
C LYS A 40 3.19 18.13 9.30
N LEU A 41 1.99 18.02 8.75
CA LEU A 41 1.16 16.82 8.83
C LEU A 41 1.53 15.91 7.68
N LEU A 42 1.83 14.66 7.97
CA LEU A 42 2.10 13.63 6.98
C LEU A 42 1.09 12.50 7.09
N ALA A 43 0.72 11.93 5.96
CA ALA A 43 -0.07 10.72 5.90
C ALA A 43 0.36 9.82 4.75
N GLY A 44 0.28 8.52 4.96
CA GLY A 44 0.52 7.57 3.89
C GLY A 44 0.17 6.13 4.26
N PRO A 45 0.12 5.25 3.26
CA PRO A 45 -0.15 3.85 3.48
C PRO A 45 1.07 3.13 4.07
N TYR A 46 0.82 2.16 4.92
CA TYR A 46 1.82 1.23 5.42
C TYR A 46 1.35 -0.22 5.28
N TYR A 47 2.29 -1.13 5.23
CA TYR A 47 2.06 -2.56 5.31
C TYR A 47 2.87 -3.16 6.45
N THR A 48 2.44 -4.31 6.93
CA THR A 48 3.13 -5.04 8.00
C THR A 48 3.64 -6.36 7.45
N ASN A 49 4.93 -6.66 7.68
CA ASN A 49 5.53 -7.95 7.38
C ASN A 49 6.21 -8.52 8.65
N LEU A 50 6.96 -9.62 8.51
CA LEU A 50 7.64 -10.27 9.63
C LEU A 50 8.70 -9.38 10.32
N PHE A 51 9.16 -8.31 9.67
CA PHE A 51 10.15 -7.36 10.18
C PHE A 51 9.52 -6.07 10.73
N GLY A 52 8.19 -5.96 10.71
CA GLY A 52 7.44 -4.84 11.30
C GLY A 52 6.64 -4.03 10.29
N LYS A 53 6.34 -2.78 10.68
CA LYS A 53 5.55 -1.83 9.88
C LYS A 53 6.46 -1.05 8.93
N HIS A 54 6.07 -1.00 7.66
CA HIS A 54 6.80 -0.33 6.59
C HIS A 54 5.89 0.65 5.87
N MET A 55 6.32 1.91 5.82
CA MET A 55 5.65 2.94 5.02
C MET A 55 5.93 2.72 3.53
N VAL A 56 4.93 2.99 2.69
CA VAL A 56 5.14 3.15 1.24
C VAL A 56 5.52 4.60 0.99
N SER A 57 6.80 4.94 1.16
CA SER A 57 7.30 6.33 1.18
C SER A 57 6.92 7.15 -0.06
N ALA A 58 6.83 6.52 -1.24
CA ALA A 58 6.42 7.20 -2.47
C ALA A 58 4.96 7.71 -2.43
N CYS A 59 4.11 7.12 -1.58
CA CYS A 59 2.70 7.50 -1.42
C CYS A 59 2.46 8.39 -0.18
N VAL A 60 3.50 8.97 0.41
CA VAL A 60 3.34 9.86 1.57
C VAL A 60 3.01 11.26 1.09
N GLY A 61 1.87 11.77 1.54
CA GLY A 61 1.47 13.16 1.38
C GLY A 61 1.91 14.01 2.57
N GLN A 62 2.01 15.32 2.35
CA GLN A 62 2.33 16.29 3.38
C GLN A 62 1.45 17.53 3.26
N ALA A 63 1.15 18.16 4.38
CA ALA A 63 0.44 19.43 4.45
C ALA A 63 0.98 20.28 5.60
N ASP A 64 1.16 21.57 5.35
CA ASP A 64 1.52 22.54 6.38
C ASP A 64 0.27 22.97 7.15
N VAL A 65 0.34 22.90 8.49
CA VAL A 65 -0.76 23.22 9.39
C VAL A 65 -0.34 24.35 10.31
N GLN A 66 -1.07 25.47 10.21
CA GLN A 66 -0.85 26.62 11.08
C GLN A 66 -1.56 26.41 12.42
N LEU A 67 -0.79 26.45 13.51
CA LEU A 67 -1.28 26.33 14.88
C LEU A 67 -1.04 27.65 15.62
N PRO A 68 -2.10 28.42 15.95
CA PRO A 68 -1.98 29.60 16.78
C PRO A 68 -1.58 29.22 18.21
N ALA A 69 -0.92 30.13 18.93
CA ALA A 69 -0.58 29.94 20.32
C ALA A 69 -1.85 29.71 21.16
N SER A 70 -1.81 28.68 22.00
CA SER A 70 -2.87 28.41 22.97
C SER A 70 -2.26 27.86 24.25
N SER A 71 -2.61 28.50 25.37
CA SER A 71 -2.25 28.08 26.73
C SER A 71 -3.22 27.04 27.31
N THR A 72 -4.28 26.70 26.58
CA THR A 72 -5.26 25.67 26.94
C THR A 72 -5.49 24.73 25.76
N PRO A 73 -6.00 23.50 25.96
CA PRO A 73 -6.25 22.57 24.87
C PRO A 73 -7.20 23.15 23.81
N ALA A 74 -6.67 23.44 22.62
CA ALA A 74 -7.42 23.97 21.49
C ALA A 74 -7.73 22.87 20.48
N ASP A 75 -8.83 23.02 19.76
CA ASP A 75 -9.20 22.15 18.64
C ASP A 75 -8.43 22.51 17.37
N GLY A 76 -7.87 21.50 16.73
CA GLY A 76 -7.23 21.59 15.43
C GLY A 76 -7.85 20.60 14.45
N THR A 77 -7.98 21.02 13.20
CA THR A 77 -8.38 20.16 12.09
C THR A 77 -7.44 20.39 10.92
N ALA A 78 -6.94 19.32 10.32
CA ALA A 78 -6.07 19.41 9.17
C ALA A 78 -6.43 18.36 8.13
N THR A 79 -6.11 18.67 6.87
CA THR A 79 -6.33 17.77 5.75
C THR A 79 -5.02 17.58 5.01
N VAL A 80 -4.70 16.33 4.73
CA VAL A 80 -3.55 15.94 3.91
C VAL A 80 -4.05 15.06 2.78
N ASP A 81 -3.55 15.36 1.58
CA ASP A 81 -3.86 14.59 0.39
C ASP A 81 -2.59 13.82 -0.02
N PHE A 82 -2.75 12.55 -0.40
CA PHE A 82 -1.69 11.76 -1.01
C PHE A 82 -2.19 11.01 -2.24
N ILE A 83 -1.28 10.60 -3.11
CA ILE A 83 -1.59 9.88 -4.34
C ILE A 83 -1.07 8.46 -4.23
N LEU A 84 -1.88 7.49 -4.65
CA LEU A 84 -1.46 6.10 -4.75
C LEU A 84 -0.59 5.92 -6.01
N ILE A 85 0.73 5.86 -5.82
CA ILE A 85 1.69 5.71 -6.91
C ILE A 85 1.85 4.22 -7.27
N ALA A 86 1.99 3.89 -8.55
CA ALA A 86 2.20 2.51 -9.00
C ALA A 86 3.50 1.90 -8.44
N LYS A 87 3.49 0.59 -8.14
CA LYS A 87 4.70 -0.17 -7.76
C LYS A 87 5.88 0.00 -8.72
N SER A 88 5.63 0.10 -10.04
CA SER A 88 6.67 0.32 -11.06
C SER A 88 7.42 1.65 -10.88
N LEU A 89 6.84 2.60 -10.16
CA LEU A 89 7.43 3.89 -9.80
C LEU A 89 7.87 3.93 -8.32
N GLY A 90 8.00 2.76 -7.67
CA GLY A 90 8.38 2.65 -6.25
C GLY A 90 7.22 2.81 -5.26
N GLY A 91 5.98 2.81 -5.75
CA GLY A 91 4.78 2.94 -4.91
C GLY A 91 4.17 1.61 -4.47
N ILE A 92 2.85 1.54 -4.56
CA ILE A 92 1.99 0.52 -3.98
C ILE A 92 1.61 -0.57 -4.98
N GLU A 93 1.48 -1.82 -4.52
CA GLU A 93 0.94 -2.95 -5.30
C GLU A 93 -0.48 -3.31 -4.83
N ASN A 94 -1.17 -4.20 -5.54
CA ASN A 94 -2.47 -4.68 -5.09
C ASN A 94 -2.36 -5.32 -3.69
N GLY A 95 -3.29 -4.98 -2.81
CA GLY A 95 -3.25 -5.47 -1.44
C GLY A 95 -4.06 -4.61 -0.47
N THR A 96 -3.99 -4.97 0.81
CA THR A 96 -4.63 -4.24 1.90
C THR A 96 -3.56 -3.56 2.76
N TYR A 97 -3.75 -2.27 3.01
CA TYR A 97 -2.79 -1.42 3.70
C TYR A 97 -3.45 -0.70 4.88
N GLY A 98 -2.65 -0.44 5.91
CA GLY A 98 -3.00 0.49 6.97
C GLY A 98 -2.74 1.94 6.54
N LEU A 99 -3.32 2.88 7.27
CA LEU A 99 -3.05 4.30 7.15
C LEU A 99 -2.34 4.79 8.41
N ARG A 100 -1.22 5.49 8.23
CA ARG A 100 -0.55 6.23 9.29
C ARG A 100 -0.68 7.72 9.02
N VAL A 101 -1.01 8.48 10.05
CA VAL A 101 -0.97 9.95 10.08
C VAL A 101 -0.08 10.39 11.23
N TRP A 102 0.82 11.33 10.99
CA TRP A 102 1.73 11.84 12.01
C TRP A 102 2.11 13.29 11.77
N ILE A 103 2.57 13.96 12.82
CA ILE A 103 3.11 15.31 12.72
C ILE A 103 4.63 15.25 12.87
N GLU A 104 5.36 15.81 11.91
CA GLU A 104 6.81 15.91 11.93
C GLU A 104 7.30 16.57 13.23
N ASP A 105 8.41 16.08 13.77
CA ASP A 105 9.03 16.57 15.01
C ASP A 105 8.16 16.48 16.29
N THR A 106 7.13 15.62 16.29
CA THR A 106 6.30 15.34 17.47
C THR A 106 6.10 13.84 17.71
N SER A 107 5.53 13.49 18.86
CA SER A 107 5.07 12.13 19.17
C SER A 107 3.65 11.85 18.70
N ALA A 108 2.98 12.81 18.04
CA ALA A 108 1.61 12.66 17.59
C ALA A 108 1.55 11.70 16.38
N ILE A 109 1.02 10.51 16.60
CA ILE A 109 0.84 9.47 15.60
C ILE A 109 -0.55 8.86 15.76
N ALA A 110 -1.25 8.66 14.65
CA ALA A 110 -2.48 7.89 14.57
C ALA A 110 -2.33 6.82 13.49
N GLU A 111 -2.72 5.60 13.80
CA GLU A 111 -2.65 4.47 12.88
C GLU A 111 -3.93 3.66 12.89
N GLN A 112 -4.32 3.15 11.72
CA GLN A 112 -5.38 2.16 11.61
C GLN A 112 -5.00 1.14 10.53
N ASP A 113 -5.07 -0.13 10.87
CA ASP A 113 -4.80 -1.24 9.94
C ASP A 113 -5.99 -1.47 9.00
N ASN A 114 -5.71 -2.01 7.81
CA ASN A 114 -6.70 -2.54 6.86
C ASN A 114 -7.77 -1.56 6.37
N VAL A 115 -7.38 -0.32 6.08
CA VAL A 115 -8.30 0.74 5.64
C VAL A 115 -8.19 1.09 4.16
N ILE A 116 -7.07 0.76 3.50
CA ILE A 116 -6.84 1.07 2.09
C ILE A 116 -6.70 -0.26 1.34
N ILE A 117 -7.69 -0.57 0.50
CA ILE A 117 -7.68 -1.73 -0.38
C ILE A 117 -7.30 -1.24 -1.78
N VAL A 118 -6.15 -1.65 -2.28
CA VAL A 118 -5.67 -1.28 -3.62
C VAL A 118 -5.96 -2.41 -4.60
N SER A 119 -6.64 -2.07 -5.69
CA SER A 119 -6.92 -2.98 -6.80
C SER A 119 -6.47 -2.42 -8.15
N GLY A 120 -6.37 -3.28 -9.16
CA GLY A 120 -6.14 -2.86 -10.56
C GLY A 120 -4.68 -2.59 -10.93
N ASN A 121 -3.73 -2.69 -10.01
CA ASN A 121 -2.30 -2.67 -10.31
C ASN A 121 -1.80 -4.09 -10.59
N THR A 122 -1.94 -4.55 -11.83
CA THR A 122 -1.35 -5.81 -12.28
C THR A 122 0.18 -5.68 -12.28
N SER A 123 0.82 -5.93 -11.14
CA SER A 123 2.22 -6.33 -11.14
C SER A 123 2.30 -7.58 -12.01
N GLY A 124 3.12 -7.53 -13.08
CA GLY A 124 3.15 -8.52 -14.17
C GLY A 124 3.61 -9.93 -13.82
N GLY A 125 3.28 -10.45 -12.64
CA GLY A 125 3.59 -11.80 -12.16
C GLY A 125 2.46 -12.83 -12.38
N ASP A 126 1.20 -12.41 -12.46
CA ASP A 126 0.06 -13.36 -12.56
C ASP A 126 -0.04 -14.06 -13.92
N MET A 127 0.64 -13.55 -14.95
CA MET A 127 0.71 -14.24 -16.25
C MET A 127 1.72 -15.40 -16.26
N PHE A 128 2.75 -15.39 -15.40
CA PHE A 128 3.73 -16.49 -15.40
C PHE A 128 3.23 -17.73 -14.64
N SER A 129 2.41 -17.55 -13.59
CA SER A 129 1.86 -18.68 -12.83
C SER A 129 0.79 -19.48 -13.60
N SER A 130 0.14 -18.87 -14.60
CA SER A 130 -0.93 -19.51 -15.38
C SER A 130 -0.40 -20.26 -16.62
N VAL A 131 0.79 -19.92 -17.13
CA VAL A 131 1.38 -20.51 -18.34
C VAL A 131 2.37 -21.63 -18.02
N MET A 132 2.97 -21.65 -16.83
CA MET A 132 3.93 -22.68 -16.42
C MET A 132 3.39 -24.14 -16.49
N PRO A 133 2.11 -24.42 -16.15
CA PRO A 133 1.57 -25.77 -16.27
C PRO A 133 1.46 -26.27 -17.72
N MET A 134 1.16 -25.37 -18.67
CA MET A 134 1.01 -25.74 -20.08
C MET A 134 2.36 -26.02 -20.75
N ILE A 135 3.42 -25.30 -20.37
CA ILE A 135 4.76 -25.52 -20.93
C ILE A 135 5.33 -26.88 -20.51
N MET A 136 5.07 -27.33 -19.27
CA MET A 136 5.48 -28.68 -18.84
C MET A 136 4.72 -29.78 -19.59
N MET A 137 3.45 -29.57 -19.91
CA MET A 137 2.66 -30.52 -20.71
C MET A 137 3.20 -30.64 -22.15
N LEU A 138 3.63 -29.53 -22.76
CA LEU A 138 4.23 -29.53 -24.10
C LEU A 138 5.59 -30.24 -24.17
N MET A 139 6.41 -30.16 -23.12
CA MET A 139 7.69 -30.89 -23.07
C MET A 139 7.52 -32.41 -22.90
N MET A 140 6.46 -32.86 -22.23
CA MET A 140 6.15 -34.30 -22.14
C MET A 140 5.55 -34.89 -23.42
N MET A 141 4.89 -34.07 -24.24
CA MET A 141 4.38 -34.49 -25.55
C MET A 141 5.46 -34.51 -26.65
N GLY A 142 6.64 -33.92 -26.41
CA GLY A 142 7.77 -33.92 -27.34
C GLY A 142 8.63 -35.19 -27.35
N MET A 143 8.37 -36.16 -26.47
CA MET A 143 9.13 -37.43 -26.38
C MET A 143 8.41 -38.63 -27.01
N ILE A 144 7.32 -38.42 -27.76
CA ILE A 144 6.70 -39.48 -28.55
C ILE A 144 7.25 -39.39 -29.97
N MET A 145 8.52 -39.74 -30.15
CA MET A 145 8.97 -40.19 -31.48
C MET A 145 8.31 -41.54 -31.73
N PRO A 146 7.66 -41.76 -32.88
CA PRO A 146 7.26 -43.09 -33.29
C PRO A 146 8.55 -43.86 -33.61
N MET A 147 8.99 -44.69 -32.65
CA MET A 147 9.79 -45.84 -33.00
C MET A 147 8.90 -46.72 -33.88
N THR A 148 8.94 -46.52 -35.20
CA THR A 148 8.55 -47.52 -36.19
C THR A 148 9.49 -48.71 -36.01
N GLN A 149 9.24 -49.50 -34.97
CA GLN A 149 9.81 -50.82 -34.82
C GLN A 149 9.20 -51.69 -35.90
N GLN A 150 10.05 -52.01 -36.88
CA GLN A 150 9.98 -53.24 -37.64
C GLN A 150 9.62 -54.39 -36.71
N MET A 151 8.45 -54.99 -36.88
CA MET A 151 8.25 -56.40 -36.60
C MET A 151 6.97 -56.90 -37.28
N SER A 152 7.19 -57.87 -38.18
CA SER A 152 6.34 -59.04 -38.35
C SER A 152 4.94 -58.86 -38.95
N GLU A 153 4.87 -58.92 -40.27
CA GLU A 153 3.86 -59.77 -40.93
C GLU A 153 4.57 -60.65 -41.96
N GLY A 154 4.93 -61.87 -41.53
CA GLY A 154 5.05 -62.99 -42.44
C GLY A 154 3.66 -63.59 -42.62
N VAL A 155 3.15 -63.58 -43.86
CA VAL A 155 2.01 -64.37 -44.32
C VAL A 155 2.39 -64.94 -45.70
N GLU A 156 2.70 -66.23 -45.68
CA GLU A 156 2.39 -67.31 -46.64
C GLU A 156 2.14 -66.95 -48.12
N GLU A 157 3.03 -67.37 -49.01
CA GLU A 157 2.88 -68.50 -49.96
C GLU A 157 4.24 -68.83 -50.63
#